data_AF-A0A8K1CUW0-F1
#
_entry.id   AF-A0A8K1CUW0-F1
#
_cell.length_a   1.000
_cell.length_b   1.000
_cell.length_c   1.000
_cell.angle_alpha   90.00
_cell.angle_beta   90.00
_cell.angle_gamma   90.00
#
_symmetry.space_group_name_H-M   'P 1'
#
loop_
_entity.id
_entity.type
_entity.pdbx_description
1 polymer ?
#
loop_
_entity_poly.entity_id
_entity_poly.type
_entity_poly.pdbx_seq_one_letter_code
_entity_poly.pdbx_strand_id
1 'polypeptide(L)'
;MAPTDLRKAIDERVSATEFAAAPIPDAVIADLLLLTQRAPTAFNSQPYRGIILRTAADRARVAEAMIASNQQKVNGAPLVIAFAADLEPSKEVSRHQGLMKDAGTPQFAIDMVPGYLRGYAGEGTPAGLAWSYKQTTFAAATFIFAARALGLVTRP
;
A
#
# COMPACT_ATOMS: atom_id res chain seq x y z
N MET A 1 7.74 -23.50 -20.57
CA MET A 1 7.29 -22.10 -20.70
C MET A 1 8.34 -21.21 -20.06
N ALA A 2 8.67 -20.06 -20.67
CA ALA A 2 9.50 -19.05 -20.01
C ALA A 2 8.78 -18.51 -18.75
N PRO A 3 9.49 -18.13 -17.68
CA PRO A 3 8.87 -17.52 -16.51
C PRO A 3 8.07 -16.28 -16.92
N THR A 4 6.85 -16.15 -16.42
CA THR A 4 6.14 -14.86 -16.51
C THR A 4 6.90 -13.82 -15.68
N ASP A 5 6.74 -12.54 -16.02
CA ASP A 5 7.40 -11.45 -15.27
C ASP A 5 7.04 -11.48 -13.77
N LEU A 6 5.82 -11.90 -13.43
CA LEU A 6 5.40 -12.09 -12.04
C LEU A 6 6.18 -13.23 -11.36
N ARG A 7 6.35 -14.38 -12.03
CA ARG A 7 7.13 -15.49 -11.46
C ARG A 7 8.56 -15.04 -11.17
N LYS A 8 9.18 -14.35 -12.12
CA LYS A 8 10.53 -13.80 -11.96
C LYS A 8 10.60 -12.83 -10.78
N ALA A 9 9.62 -11.92 -10.66
CA ALA A 9 9.57 -10.98 -9.54
C ALA A 9 9.41 -11.67 -8.18
N ILE A 10 8.66 -12.76 -8.10
CA ILE A 10 8.53 -13.55 -6.86
C ILE A 10 9.83 -14.27 -6.52
N ASP A 11 10.43 -14.95 -7.51
CA ASP A 11 11.63 -15.78 -7.34
C ASP A 11 12.87 -14.94 -6.99
N GLU A 12 13.03 -13.76 -7.61
CA GLU A 12 14.23 -12.91 -7.43
C GLU A 12 14.14 -11.93 -6.27
N ARG A 13 12.95 -11.72 -5.69
CA ARG A 13 12.81 -10.75 -4.60
C ARG A 13 13.48 -11.27 -3.33
N VAL A 14 14.32 -10.42 -2.76
CA VAL A 14 14.93 -10.60 -1.44
C VAL A 14 14.64 -9.40 -0.54
N SER A 15 14.80 -9.56 0.77
CA SER A 15 14.83 -8.43 1.70
C SER A 15 16.21 -7.79 1.65
N ALA A 16 16.34 -6.73 0.85
CA ALA A 16 17.62 -6.05 0.66
C ALA A 16 18.23 -5.55 1.99
N THR A 17 19.56 -5.51 2.06
CA THR A 17 20.32 -5.00 3.21
C THR A 17 20.95 -3.65 2.95
N GLU A 18 21.16 -3.30 1.68
CA GLU A 18 21.78 -2.05 1.23
C GLU A 18 20.99 -1.46 0.06
N PHE A 19 21.04 -0.14 -0.07
CA PHE A 19 20.35 0.62 -1.11
C PHE A 19 21.32 1.60 -1.77
N ALA A 20 21.17 1.81 -3.08
CA ALA A 20 21.88 2.87 -3.76
C ALA A 20 21.36 4.24 -3.31
N ALA A 21 22.26 5.23 -3.19
CA ALA A 21 21.90 6.61 -2.83
C ALA A 21 21.17 7.36 -3.96
N ALA A 22 21.15 6.81 -5.17
CA ALA A 22 20.51 7.43 -6.33
C ALA A 22 18.99 7.62 -6.07
N PRO A 23 18.44 8.81 -6.33
CA PRO A 23 17.01 9.03 -6.19
C PRO A 23 16.23 8.21 -7.23
N ILE A 24 15.05 7.72 -6.83
CA ILE A 24 14.15 7.02 -7.75
C ILE A 24 13.38 8.09 -8.55
N PRO A 25 13.34 8.02 -9.90
CA PRO A 25 12.60 8.98 -10.72
C PRO A 25 11.10 9.00 -10.39
N ASP A 26 10.49 10.18 -10.45
CA ASP A 26 9.06 10.36 -10.12
C ASP A 26 8.14 9.49 -10.97
N ALA A 27 8.46 9.31 -12.26
CA ALA A 27 7.69 8.44 -13.15
C ALA A 27 7.68 6.97 -12.67
N VAL A 28 8.82 6.48 -12.15
CA VAL A 28 8.92 5.12 -11.61
C VAL A 28 8.12 4.98 -10.32
N ILE A 29 8.16 6.01 -9.45
CA ILE A 29 7.35 6.04 -8.22
C ILE A 29 5.85 6.05 -8.57
N ALA A 30 5.44 6.86 -9.54
CA ALA A 30 4.05 6.93 -9.98
C ALA A 30 3.56 5.56 -10.51
N ASP A 31 4.34 4.91 -11.38
CA ASP A 31 4.00 3.59 -11.91
C ASP A 31 3.93 2.52 -10.81
N LEU A 32 4.90 2.52 -9.90
CA LEU A 32 4.90 1.64 -8.73
C LEU A 32 3.64 1.79 -7.87
N LEU A 33 3.17 3.03 -7.64
CA LEU A 33 1.97 3.29 -6.86
C LEU A 33 0.69 2.91 -7.61
N LEU A 34 0.63 3.12 -8.92
CA LEU A 34 -0.49 2.68 -9.76
C LEU A 34 -0.63 1.15 -9.75
N LEU A 35 0.48 0.42 -9.88
CA LEU A 35 0.50 -1.04 -9.75
C LEU A 35 0.08 -1.49 -8.35
N THR A 36 0.54 -0.79 -7.30
CA THR A 36 0.17 -1.07 -5.91
C THR A 36 -1.34 -0.92 -5.68
N GLN A 37 -1.97 0.10 -6.28
CA GLN A 37 -3.42 0.32 -6.18
C GLN A 37 -4.27 -0.80 -6.82
N ARG A 38 -3.66 -1.69 -7.61
CA ARG A 38 -4.34 -2.87 -8.16
C ARG A 38 -4.47 -4.02 -7.16
N ALA A 39 -3.91 -3.89 -5.96
CA ALA A 39 -4.04 -4.89 -4.92
C ALA A 39 -5.52 -5.19 -4.60
N PRO A 40 -5.92 -6.46 -4.49
CA PRO A 40 -7.28 -6.80 -4.14
C PRO A 40 -7.55 -6.41 -2.69
N THR A 41 -8.63 -5.67 -2.46
CA THR A 41 -9.12 -5.35 -1.11
C THR A 41 -10.62 -5.62 -1.04
N ALA A 42 -11.13 -5.91 0.16
CA ALA A 42 -12.56 -6.14 0.37
C ALA A 42 -13.38 -4.96 -0.19
N PHE A 43 -14.38 -5.27 -1.01
CA PHE A 43 -15.23 -4.28 -1.69
C PHE A 43 -14.47 -3.24 -2.54
N ASN A 44 -13.21 -3.53 -2.93
CA ASN A 44 -12.30 -2.57 -3.55
C ASN A 44 -12.15 -1.28 -2.74
N SER A 45 -12.23 -1.38 -1.41
CA SER A 45 -12.31 -0.22 -0.53
C SER A 45 -10.95 0.49 -0.33
N GLN A 46 -9.84 -0.19 -0.62
CA GLN A 46 -8.48 0.33 -0.47
C GLN A 46 -8.28 1.06 0.88
N PRO A 47 -8.56 0.42 2.03
CA PRO A 47 -8.60 1.09 3.34
C PRO A 47 -7.19 1.18 3.92
N TYR A 48 -6.32 1.88 3.19
CA TYR A 48 -4.94 2.14 3.57
C TYR A 48 -4.48 3.48 3.02
N ARG A 49 -3.34 3.96 3.53
CA ARG A 49 -2.61 5.11 2.98
C ARG A 49 -1.15 4.72 2.78
N GLY A 50 -0.61 5.03 1.61
CA GLY A 50 0.82 4.96 1.34
C GLY A 50 1.44 6.33 1.56
N ILE A 51 2.20 6.50 2.64
CA ILE A 51 2.88 7.76 2.97
C ILE A 51 4.28 7.73 2.37
N ILE A 52 4.53 8.64 1.44
CA ILE A 52 5.78 8.72 0.68
C ILE A 52 6.80 9.59 1.44
N LEU A 53 7.94 9.01 1.82
CA LEU A 53 9.02 9.70 2.53
C LEU A 53 10.25 9.73 1.61
N ARG A 54 10.53 10.91 1.05
CA ARG A 54 11.64 11.12 0.09
C ARG A 54 12.78 11.96 0.65
N THR A 55 12.49 12.92 1.52
CA THR A 55 13.54 13.79 2.06
C THR A 55 14.26 13.09 3.21
N ALA A 56 15.53 13.44 3.42
CA ALA A 56 16.27 12.94 4.58
C ALA A 56 15.58 13.31 5.90
N ALA A 57 14.96 14.50 5.96
CA ALA A 57 14.21 14.96 7.13
C ALA A 57 12.98 14.08 7.41
N ASP A 58 12.20 13.72 6.39
CA ASP A 58 11.02 12.86 6.56
C ASP A 58 11.41 11.45 7.01
N ARG A 59 12.48 10.89 6.44
CA ARG A 59 12.99 9.57 6.83
C ARG A 59 13.55 9.57 8.25
N ALA A 60 14.26 10.63 8.64
CA ALA A 60 14.79 10.79 10.00
C ALA A 60 13.66 10.84 11.04
N ARG A 61 12.60 11.62 10.79
CA ARG A 61 11.43 11.70 11.68
C ARG A 61 10.79 10.34 11.91
N VAL A 62 10.64 9.53 10.87
CA VAL A 62 10.07 8.18 11.00
C VAL A 62 11.05 7.22 11.66
N ALA A 63 12.36 7.36 11.42
CA ALA A 63 13.38 6.54 12.06
C ALA A 63 13.38 6.70 13.59
N GLU A 64 13.04 7.87 14.13
CA GLU A 64 12.94 8.08 15.59
C GLU A 64 11.93 7.14 16.27
N ALA A 65 10.88 6.73 15.56
CA ALA A 65 9.87 5.79 16.04
C ALA A 65 10.26 4.30 15.85
N MET A 66 11.42 4.02 15.26
CA MET A 66 11.85 2.66 14.91
C MET A 66 12.86 2.10 15.91
N ILE A 67 12.86 0.77 16.08
CA ILE A 67 13.95 0.07 16.76
C ILE A 67 15.29 0.36 16.07
N ALA A 68 16.38 0.44 16.84
CA ALA A 68 17.70 0.87 16.37
C ALA A 68 18.16 0.17 15.07
N SER A 69 17.92 -1.15 14.96
CA SER A 69 18.29 -1.95 13.79
C SER A 69 17.56 -1.58 12.50
N ASN A 70 16.47 -0.81 12.57
CA ASN A 70 15.69 -0.35 11.43
C ASN A 70 15.96 1.11 11.06
N GLN A 71 16.46 1.92 12.01
CA GLN A 71 16.76 3.34 11.77
C GLN A 71 17.78 3.52 10.64
N GLN A 72 18.87 2.76 10.68
CA GLN A 72 19.92 2.83 9.65
C GLN A 72 19.38 2.49 8.25
N LYS A 73 18.49 1.50 8.15
CA LYS A 73 17.91 1.05 6.88
C LYS A 73 16.95 2.10 6.31
N VAL A 74 16.08 2.66 7.15
CA VAL A 74 15.15 3.73 6.77
C VAL A 74 15.91 4.96 6.29
N ASN A 75 16.95 5.37 7.01
CA ASN A 75 17.74 6.54 6.64
C ASN A 75 18.58 6.33 5.37
N GLY A 76 19.08 5.11 5.15
CA GLY A 76 19.88 4.73 3.99
C GLY A 76 19.10 4.48 2.70
N ALA A 77 17.79 4.26 2.77
CA ALA A 77 16.96 4.07 1.58
C ALA A 77 16.64 5.42 0.89
N PRO A 78 16.72 5.52 -0.45
CA PRO A 78 16.37 6.76 -1.17
C PRO A 78 14.86 7.07 -1.17
N LEU A 79 14.03 6.05 -0.89
CA LEU A 79 12.58 6.15 -0.80
C LEU A 79 12.08 5.20 0.30
N VAL A 80 11.19 5.69 1.16
CA VAL A 80 10.46 4.86 2.11
C VAL A 80 8.97 5.10 1.93
N ILE A 81 8.18 4.02 1.88
CA ILE A 81 6.72 4.08 1.87
C ILE A 81 6.22 3.47 3.18
N ALA A 82 5.53 4.27 3.99
CA ALA A 82 4.83 3.75 5.17
C ALA A 82 3.38 3.43 4.80
N PHE A 83 3.02 2.15 4.89
CA PHE A 83 1.64 1.70 4.70
C PHE A 83 0.90 1.76 6.04
N ALA A 84 -0.02 2.73 6.15
CA ALA A 84 -0.89 2.88 7.31
C ALA A 84 -2.26 2.27 7.01
N ALA A 85 -2.72 1.37 7.87
CA ALA A 85 -4.05 0.79 7.78
C ALA A 85 -5.10 1.83 8.20
N ASP A 86 -6.15 1.99 7.41
CA ASP A 86 -7.30 2.81 7.78
C ASP A 86 -8.21 2.00 8.71
N LEU A 87 -8.31 2.44 9.96
CA LEU A 87 -9.13 1.80 10.99
C LEU A 87 -10.57 2.30 10.99
N GLU A 88 -10.87 3.32 10.19
CA GLU A 88 -12.19 3.96 10.10
C GLU A 88 -12.66 4.07 8.64
N PRO A 89 -12.71 2.96 7.89
CA PRO A 89 -13.01 2.97 6.46
C PRO A 89 -14.42 3.51 6.15
N SER A 90 -15.30 3.62 7.15
CA SER A 90 -16.61 4.23 7.00
C SER A 90 -16.55 5.72 6.63
N LYS A 91 -15.44 6.42 6.92
CA LYS A 91 -15.21 7.81 6.52
C LYS A 91 -15.09 7.98 5.00
N GLU A 92 -14.71 6.91 4.30
CA GLU A 92 -14.50 6.91 2.85
C GLU A 92 -15.75 6.57 2.03
N VAL A 93 -16.89 6.28 2.69
CA VAL A 93 -18.15 5.89 2.02
C VAL A 93 -18.53 6.88 0.92
N SER A 94 -18.53 8.18 1.20
CA SER A 94 -18.90 9.21 0.22
C SER A 94 -17.98 9.21 -1.00
N ARG A 95 -16.67 9.01 -0.78
CA ARG A 95 -15.69 8.91 -1.87
C ARG A 95 -15.94 7.66 -2.72
N HIS A 96 -16.22 6.52 -2.09
CA HIS A 96 -16.55 5.28 -2.80
C HIS A 96 -17.82 5.40 -3.64
N GLN A 97 -18.87 6.01 -3.09
CA GLN A 97 -20.11 6.24 -3.82
C GLN A 97 -19.88 7.18 -5.02
N GLY A 98 -19.08 8.23 -4.86
CA GLY A 98 -18.66 9.12 -5.96
C GLY A 98 -17.96 8.36 -7.08
N LEU A 99 -16.94 7.56 -6.75
CA LEU A 99 -16.19 6.76 -7.73
C LEU A 99 -17.09 5.74 -8.46
N MET A 100 -18.01 5.09 -7.74
CA MET A 100 -18.95 4.14 -8.35
C MET A 100 -19.92 4.86 -9.29
N LYS A 101 -20.38 6.06 -8.92
CA LYS A 101 -21.22 6.90 -9.77
C LYS A 101 -20.49 7.31 -11.05
N ASP A 102 -19.24 7.77 -10.93
CA ASP A 102 -18.41 8.17 -12.07
C ASP A 102 -18.13 6.99 -13.01
N ALA A 103 -18.07 5.77 -12.46
CA ALA A 103 -17.95 4.53 -13.22
C ALA A 103 -19.27 4.03 -13.85
N GLY A 104 -20.39 4.76 -13.69
CA GLY A 104 -21.69 4.37 -14.24
C GLY A 104 -22.37 3.21 -13.51
N THR A 105 -22.00 2.98 -12.24
CA THR A 105 -22.59 1.90 -11.45
C THR A 105 -24.07 2.20 -11.14
N PRO A 106 -24.98 1.20 -11.20
CA PRO A 106 -26.38 1.40 -10.83
C PRO A 106 -26.56 1.91 -9.40
N GLN A 107 -27.51 2.84 -9.20
CA GLN A 107 -27.74 3.50 -7.90
C GLN A 107 -27.98 2.52 -6.75
N PHE A 108 -28.71 1.42 -6.98
CA PHE A 108 -28.96 0.42 -5.94
C PHE A 108 -27.65 -0.20 -5.40
N ALA A 109 -26.61 -0.34 -6.22
CA ALA A 109 -25.33 -0.87 -5.77
C ALA A 109 -24.51 0.20 -5.03
N ILE A 110 -24.64 1.48 -5.42
CA ILE A 110 -24.04 2.62 -4.73
C ILE A 110 -24.64 2.77 -3.32
N ASP A 111 -25.95 2.56 -3.17
CA ASP A 111 -26.65 2.69 -1.89
C ASP A 111 -26.28 1.59 -0.89
N MET A 112 -25.70 0.48 -1.37
CA MET A 112 -25.24 -0.63 -0.52
C MET A 112 -23.87 -0.39 0.12
N VAL A 113 -23.07 0.56 -0.39
CA VAL A 113 -21.71 0.85 0.09
C VAL A 113 -21.63 1.10 1.60
N PRO A 114 -22.48 1.94 2.22
CA PRO A 114 -22.44 2.16 3.66
C PRO A 114 -22.65 0.86 4.45
N GLY A 115 -23.56 -0.01 4.00
CA GLY A 115 -23.84 -1.29 4.63
C GLY A 115 -22.65 -2.24 4.56
N TYR A 116 -21.97 -2.33 3.41
CA TYR A 116 -20.78 -3.16 3.27
C TYR A 116 -19.62 -2.68 4.12
N LEU A 117 -19.29 -1.38 4.03
CA LEU A 117 -18.11 -0.85 4.72
C LEU A 117 -18.32 -0.80 6.24
N ARG A 118 -19.47 -0.33 6.73
CA ARG A 118 -19.72 -0.27 8.19
C ARG A 118 -19.96 -1.65 8.77
N GLY A 119 -20.69 -2.51 8.07
CA GLY A 119 -21.09 -3.83 8.56
C GLY A 119 -19.95 -4.85 8.57
N TYR A 120 -19.14 -4.90 7.50
CA TYR A 120 -18.10 -5.93 7.35
C TYR A 120 -16.70 -5.49 7.79
N ALA A 121 -16.43 -4.19 7.88
CA ALA A 121 -15.12 -3.74 8.35
C ALA A 121 -14.95 -3.89 9.87
N GLY A 122 -16.03 -4.03 10.64
CA GLY A 122 -15.95 -4.22 12.09
C GLY A 122 -15.23 -3.07 12.82
N GLU A 123 -15.40 -1.84 12.34
CA GLU A 123 -14.75 -0.63 12.85
C GLU A 123 -14.86 -0.51 14.37
N GLY A 124 -13.76 -0.13 15.04
CA GLY A 124 -13.68 -0.04 16.49
C GLY A 124 -13.58 -1.38 17.25
N THR A 125 -13.59 -2.51 16.55
CA THR A 125 -13.45 -3.84 17.18
C THR A 125 -12.08 -4.48 16.89
N PRO A 126 -11.62 -5.45 17.70
CA PRO A 126 -10.40 -6.22 17.40
C PRO A 126 -10.46 -6.93 16.03
N ALA A 127 -11.65 -7.39 15.61
CA ALA A 127 -11.84 -8.01 14.30
C ALA A 127 -11.64 -6.98 13.17
N GLY A 128 -12.06 -5.73 13.37
CA GLY A 128 -11.85 -4.66 12.40
C GLY A 128 -10.39 -4.25 12.28
N LEU A 129 -9.65 -4.23 13.38
CA LEU A 129 -8.19 -4.02 13.35
C LEU A 129 -7.51 -5.06 12.45
N ALA A 130 -7.81 -6.35 12.68
CA ALA A 130 -7.28 -7.44 11.86
C ALA A 130 -7.74 -7.34 10.40
N TRP A 131 -8.99 -6.95 10.16
CA TRP A 131 -9.53 -6.72 8.82
C TRP A 131 -8.74 -5.64 8.08
N SER A 132 -8.47 -4.48 8.69
CA SER A 132 -7.76 -3.35 8.07
C SER A 132 -6.30 -3.67 7.79
N TYR A 133 -5.61 -4.34 8.73
CA TYR A 133 -4.23 -4.80 8.50
C TYR A 133 -4.15 -5.77 7.33
N LYS A 134 -5.06 -6.75 7.25
CA LYS A 134 -5.11 -7.69 6.12
C LYS A 134 -5.21 -6.97 4.78
N GLN A 135 -6.09 -5.98 4.64
CA GLN A 135 -6.21 -5.23 3.37
C GLN A 135 -4.92 -4.48 3.05
N THR A 136 -4.34 -3.83 4.06
CA THR A 136 -3.07 -3.09 3.94
C THR A 136 -1.92 -4.01 3.55
N THR A 137 -1.88 -5.23 4.07
CA THR A 137 -0.88 -6.24 3.71
C THR A 137 -0.99 -6.66 2.25
N PHE A 138 -2.20 -6.75 1.68
CA PHE A 138 -2.34 -7.02 0.24
C PHE A 138 -1.74 -5.90 -0.62
N ALA A 139 -1.94 -4.64 -0.22
CA ALA A 139 -1.31 -3.50 -0.88
C ALA A 139 0.22 -3.53 -0.75
N ALA A 140 0.74 -3.73 0.47
CA ALA A 140 2.18 -3.81 0.71
C ALA A 140 2.84 -4.97 -0.05
N ALA A 141 2.21 -6.15 -0.08
CA ALA A 141 2.70 -7.29 -0.84
C ALA A 141 2.73 -7.02 -2.35
N THR A 142 1.68 -6.38 -2.87
CA THR A 142 1.62 -5.98 -4.29
C THR A 142 2.70 -4.95 -4.61
N PHE A 143 2.92 -3.95 -3.75
CA PHE A 143 4.02 -2.97 -3.86
C PHE A 143 5.38 -3.66 -3.94
N ILE A 144 5.62 -4.65 -3.08
CA ILE A 144 6.88 -5.38 -3.02
C ILE A 144 7.18 -6.10 -4.34
N PHE A 145 6.19 -6.78 -4.94
CA PHE A 145 6.37 -7.46 -6.23
C PHE A 145 6.42 -6.49 -7.40
N ALA A 146 5.62 -5.42 -7.38
CA ALA A 146 5.66 -4.36 -8.38
C ALA A 146 7.02 -3.67 -8.41
N ALA A 147 7.60 -3.36 -7.24
CA ALA A 147 8.93 -2.80 -7.13
C ALA A 147 9.97 -3.72 -7.78
N ARG A 148 9.90 -5.03 -7.54
CA ARG A 148 10.81 -6.00 -8.17
C ARG A 148 10.62 -6.06 -9.70
N ALA A 149 9.37 -6.04 -10.18
CA ALA A 149 9.07 -6.00 -11.62
C ALA A 149 9.63 -4.74 -12.31
N LEU A 150 9.71 -3.61 -11.59
CA LEU A 150 10.32 -2.36 -12.05
C LEU A 150 11.84 -2.29 -11.84
N GLY A 151 12.49 -3.41 -11.48
CA GLY A 151 13.94 -3.49 -11.28
C GLY A 151 14.44 -2.92 -9.95
N LEU A 152 13.54 -2.57 -9.03
CA LEU A 152 13.88 -2.09 -7.69
C LEU A 152 14.06 -3.27 -6.72
N VAL A 153 14.59 -2.95 -5.53
CA VAL A 153 14.67 -3.86 -4.38
C VAL A 153 13.98 -3.21 -3.18
N THR A 154 13.43 -4.03 -2.29
CA THR A 154 12.67 -3.56 -1.14
C THR A 154 13.12 -4.25 0.14
N ARG A 155 12.80 -3.61 1.27
CA ARG A 155 12.91 -4.21 2.60
C ARG A 155 11.68 -3.83 3.42
N PRO A 156 10.70 -4.72 3.56
CA PRO A 156 9.58 -4.57 4.48
C PRO A 156 10.03 -4.66 5.94
#